data_AF-A0A4Q9RAM5-F1
#
_entry.id   AF-A0A4Q9RAM5-F1
#
_cell.length_a   1.000
_cell.length_b   1.000
_cell.length_c   1.000
_cell.angle_alpha   90.00
_cell.angle_beta   90.00
_cell.angle_gamma   90.00
#
_symmetry.space_group_name_H-M   'P 1'
#
loop_
_entity.id
_entity.type
_entity.pdbx_description
1 polymer ?
#
loop_
_entity_poly.entity_id
_entity_poly.type
_entity_poly.pdbx_seq_one_letter_code
_entity_poly.pdbx_strand_id
1 'polypeptide(L)'
;MIFQNTPNHALRQLLNEAGLKVSLPRLKVLALFRDHALASDGLSCKELHSLLVETGTPVSLLCVRQMLPRLCNSNLLTCDNDKTYRLNSEVLAEVADQPQPERRLVANA
;
A
#
# COMPACT_ATOMS: atom_id res chain seq x y z
N MET A 1 9.45 -12.56 10.25
CA MET A 1 8.70 -11.32 10.59
C MET A 1 7.28 -11.49 10.09
N ILE A 2 6.29 -11.45 10.98
CA ILE A 2 4.87 -11.67 10.62
C ILE A 2 4.27 -10.29 10.30
N PHE A 3 4.02 -10.00 9.02
CA PHE A 3 3.26 -8.80 8.60
C PHE A 3 1.79 -8.99 8.97
N GLN A 4 1.48 -8.78 10.26
CA GLN A 4 0.12 -8.84 10.80
C GLN A 4 -0.77 -7.78 10.15
N ASN A 5 -2.04 -8.13 10.02
CA ASN A 5 -3.10 -7.40 9.33
C ASN A 5 -3.32 -5.98 9.95
N THR A 6 -2.52 -4.98 9.55
CA THR A 6 -2.67 -3.59 10.00
C THR A 6 -4.05 -3.05 9.63
N PRO A 7 -4.72 -2.26 10.49
CA PRO A 7 -5.97 -1.60 10.12
C PRO A 7 -5.76 -0.70 8.89
N ASN A 8 -6.25 -1.15 7.74
CA ASN A 8 -6.04 -0.52 6.44
C ASN A 8 -7.03 0.63 6.16
N HIS A 9 -7.53 1.33 7.18
CA HIS A 9 -8.57 2.35 6.99
C HIS A 9 -8.06 3.49 6.10
N ALA A 10 -6.91 4.09 6.45
CA ALA A 10 -6.26 5.12 5.64
C ALA A 10 -5.96 4.64 4.21
N LEU A 11 -5.42 3.43 4.05
CA LEU A 11 -5.14 2.87 2.72
C LEU A 11 -6.40 2.62 1.88
N ARG A 12 -7.53 2.28 2.52
CA ARG A 12 -8.83 2.15 1.85
C ARG A 12 -9.34 3.50 1.39
N GLN A 13 -9.20 4.53 2.23
CA GLN A 13 -9.60 5.89 1.92
C GLN A 13 -8.79 6.43 0.74
N LEU A 14 -7.47 6.29 0.77
CA LEU A 14 -6.59 6.67 -0.33
C LEU A 14 -6.97 6.01 -1.66
N LEU A 15 -7.29 4.72 -1.65
CA LEU A 15 -7.75 4.04 -2.86
C LEU A 15 -9.08 4.60 -3.36
N ASN A 16 -10.02 4.91 -2.46
CA ASN A 16 -11.30 5.52 -2.83
C ASN A 16 -11.13 6.93 -3.41
N GLU A 17 -10.31 7.77 -2.78
CA GLU A 17 -10.03 9.14 -3.23
C GLU A 17 -9.28 9.16 -4.57
N ALA A 18 -8.38 8.19 -4.78
CA ALA A 18 -7.73 7.93 -6.06
C ALA A 18 -8.68 7.36 -7.14
N GLY A 19 -9.96 7.11 -6.84
CA GLY A 19 -10.91 6.50 -7.77
C GLY A 19 -10.60 5.03 -8.11
N LEU A 20 -9.78 4.37 -7.28
CA LEU A 20 -9.34 2.99 -7.49
C LEU A 20 -10.22 2.02 -6.69
N LYS A 21 -10.54 0.88 -7.31
CA LYS A 21 -11.26 -0.19 -6.62
C LYS A 21 -10.45 -0.70 -5.41
N VAL A 22 -11.03 -0.58 -4.23
CA VAL A 22 -10.52 -1.14 -2.98
C VAL A 22 -10.52 -2.68 -3.09
N SER A 23 -9.32 -3.26 -3.17
CA SER A 23 -9.13 -4.71 -3.24
C SER A 23 -7.99 -5.13 -2.31
N LEU A 24 -8.04 -6.37 -1.83
CA LEU A 24 -6.99 -6.92 -0.95
C LEU A 24 -5.58 -6.80 -1.55
N PRO A 25 -5.35 -7.11 -2.85
CA PRO A 25 -4.03 -6.93 -3.46
C PRO A 25 -3.53 -5.48 -3.43
N ARG A 26 -4.38 -4.50 -3.76
CA ARG A 26 -3.98 -3.08 -3.74
C ARG A 26 -3.66 -2.61 -2.32
N LEU A 27 -4.46 -3.02 -1.35
CA LEU A 27 -4.21 -2.70 0.05
C LEU A 27 -2.89 -3.30 0.54
N LYS A 28 -2.57 -4.55 0.17
CA LYS A 28 -1.29 -5.16 0.55
C LYS A 28 -0.11 -4.54 -0.16
N VAL A 29 -0.23 -4.17 -1.43
CA VAL A 29 0.80 -3.41 -2.15
C VAL A 29 1.10 -2.09 -1.41
N LEU A 30 0.09 -1.29 -1.10
CA LEU A 30 0.29 -0.03 -0.39
C LEU A 30 0.83 -0.22 1.03
N ALA A 31 0.38 -1.27 1.74
CA ALA A 31 0.90 -1.59 3.07
C ALA A 31 2.38 -1.96 3.01
N LEU A 32 2.80 -2.79 2.05
CA LEU A 32 4.22 -3.14 1.86
C LEU A 32 5.07 -1.92 1.56
N PHE A 33 4.61 -1.00 0.70
CA PHE A 33 5.32 0.24 0.43
C PHE A 33 5.43 1.14 1.67
N ARG A 34 4.35 1.28 2.45
CA ARG A 34 4.38 2.04 3.70
C ARG A 34 5.37 1.45 4.70
N ASP A 35 5.32 0.13 4.88
CA ASP A 35 6.17 -0.57 5.84
C ASP A 35 7.65 -0.52 5.39
N HIS A 36 7.92 -0.56 4.07
CA HIS A 36 9.27 -0.37 3.52
C HIS A 36 9.73 1.08 3.46
N ALA A 37 8.85 2.07 3.36
CA ALA A 37 9.22 3.48 3.31
C ALA A 37 9.98 3.94 4.58
N LEU A 38 9.83 3.23 5.70
CA LEU A 38 10.57 3.47 6.93
C LEU A 38 11.97 2.81 6.94
N ALA A 39 12.23 1.86 6.04
CA ALA A 39 13.42 1.00 6.09
C ALA A 39 14.29 1.05 4.84
N SER A 40 13.78 1.45 3.67
CA SER A 40 14.48 1.42 2.38
C SER A 40 13.90 2.42 1.38
N ASP A 41 14.68 2.78 0.36
CA ASP A 41 14.36 3.79 -0.67
C ASP A 41 13.33 3.35 -1.74
N GLY A 42 12.74 2.16 -1.60
CA GLY A 42 11.66 1.66 -2.48
C GLY A 42 11.72 0.15 -2.74
N LEU A 43 10.80 -0.34 -3.57
CA LEU A 43 10.74 -1.74 -4.00
C LEU A 43 10.66 -1.86 -5.52
N SER A 44 11.43 -2.76 -6.10
CA SER A 44 11.24 -3.17 -7.48
C SER A 44 9.97 -4.02 -7.65
N CYS A 45 9.48 -4.12 -8.89
CA CYS A 45 8.34 -4.98 -9.20
C CYS A 45 8.57 -6.45 -8.82
N LYS A 46 9.82 -6.93 -8.89
CA LYS A 46 10.17 -8.31 -8.52
C LYS A 46 10.11 -8.51 -7.02
N GLU A 47 10.70 -7.59 -6.25
CA GLU A 47 10.69 -7.64 -4.79
C GLU A 47 9.27 -7.54 -4.24
N LEU A 48 8.47 -6.59 -4.75
CA LEU A 48 7.07 -6.46 -4.37
C LEU A 48 6.28 -7.75 -4.64
N HIS A 49 6.50 -8.38 -5.80
CA HIS A 49 5.84 -9.64 -6.12
C HIS A 49 6.25 -10.76 -5.16
N SER A 50 7.54 -10.91 -4.86
CA SER A 50 8.01 -11.89 -3.88
C SER A 50 7.37 -11.67 -2.51
N LEU A 51 7.35 -10.43 -2.02
CA LEU A 51 6.72 -10.09 -0.74
C LEU A 51 5.21 -10.37 -0.72
N LEU A 52 4.49 -10.10 -1.82
CA LEU A 52 3.07 -10.44 -1.93
C LEU A 52 2.83 -11.95 -1.85
N VAL A 53 3.66 -12.74 -2.52
CA VAL A 53 3.58 -14.20 -2.46
C VAL A 53 3.91 -14.71 -1.06
N GLU A 54 4.98 -14.21 -0.44
CA GLU A 54 5.40 -14.57 0.92
C GLU A 54 4.35 -14.20 1.99
N THR A 55 3.63 -13.10 1.79
CA THR A 55 2.55 -12.65 2.68
C THR A 55 1.21 -13.33 2.40
N GLY A 56 1.17 -14.35 1.53
CA GLY A 56 -0.04 -15.14 1.25
C GLY A 56 -1.03 -14.47 0.31
N THR A 57 -0.58 -13.50 -0.48
CA THR A 57 -1.39 -12.85 -1.54
C THR A 57 -0.88 -13.29 -2.92
N PRO A 58 -1.32 -14.45 -3.43
CA PRO A 58 -0.87 -14.96 -4.73
C PRO A 58 -1.44 -14.10 -5.85
N VAL A 59 -0.62 -13.19 -6.37
CA VAL A 59 -0.91 -12.40 -7.57
C VAL A 59 0.18 -12.64 -8.60
N SER A 60 -0.18 -12.67 -9.88
CA SER A 60 0.81 -12.85 -10.94
C SER A 60 1.72 -11.61 -11.04
N LEU A 61 2.97 -11.83 -11.43
CA LEU A 61 3.90 -10.74 -11.72
C LEU A 61 3.34 -9.78 -12.79
N LEU A 62 2.59 -10.29 -13.77
CA LEU A 62 1.92 -9.46 -14.77
C LEU A 62 0.89 -8.52 -14.14
N CYS A 63 0.10 -9.01 -13.19
CA CYS A 63 -0.85 -8.18 -12.45
C CYS A 63 -0.13 -7.05 -11.71
N VAL A 64 0.98 -7.36 -11.02
CA VAL A 64 1.81 -6.36 -10.33
C VAL A 64 2.34 -5.30 -11.32
N ARG A 65 2.88 -5.73 -12.46
CA ARG A 65 3.36 -4.84 -13.52
C ARG A 65 2.30 -3.92 -14.09
N GLN A 66 1.04 -4.35 -14.12
CA GLN A 66 -0.09 -3.53 -14.58
C GLN A 66 -0.65 -2.64 -13.47
N MET A 67 -0.55 -3.08 -12.21
CA MET A 67 -1.02 -2.33 -11.04
C MET A 67 -0.12 -1.14 -10.73
N LEU A 68 1.20 -1.32 -10.75
CA LEU A 68 2.16 -0.29 -10.36
C LEU A 68 2.01 1.02 -11.17
N PRO A 69 1.98 1.01 -12.50
CA PRO A 69 1.76 2.22 -13.28
C PRO A 69 0.41 2.89 -13.00
N ARG A 70 -0.65 2.11 -12.72
CA ARG A 70 -1.96 2.66 -12.39
C ARG A 70 -1.97 3.36 -11.03
N LEU A 71 -1.21 2.85 -10.06
CA LEU A 71 -1.01 3.49 -8.77
C LEU A 71 -0.13 4.74 -8.88
N CYS A 72 0.83 4.75 -9.81
CA CYS A 72 1.59 5.96 -10.13
C CYS A 72 0.72 7.04 -10.79
N ASN A 73 -0.10 6.66 -11.77
CA ASN A 73 -1.03 7.59 -12.44
C ASN A 73 -2.09 8.17 -11.50
N SER A 74 -2.33 7.53 -10.36
CA SER A 74 -3.24 8.02 -9.32
C SER A 74 -2.51 8.76 -8.19
N ASN A 75 -1.25 9.15 -8.39
CA ASN A 75 -0.41 9.87 -7.42
C ASN A 75 -0.14 9.12 -6.10
N LEU A 76 -0.48 7.83 -6.00
CA LEU A 76 -0.26 7.04 -4.78
C LEU A 76 1.18 6.55 -4.65
N LEU A 77 1.82 6.26 -5.78
CA LEU A 77 3.20 5.80 -5.84
C LEU A 77 4.02 6.69 -6.77
N THR A 78 5.32 6.78 -6.50
CA THR A 78 6.30 7.40 -7.40
C THR A 78 7.23 6.32 -7.94
N CYS A 79 7.50 6.35 -9.24
CA CYS A 79 8.49 5.49 -9.87
C CYS A 79 9.82 6.24 -9.93
N ASP A 80 10.89 5.65 -9.41
CA ASP A 80 12.25 6.17 -9.53
C ASP A 80 12.92 5.70 -10.83
N ASN A 81 14.04 6.31 -11.18
CA ASN A 81 14.86 6.01 -12.36
C ASN A 81 15.38 4.56 -12.35
N ASP A 82 15.63 4.01 -11.17
CA ASP A 82 16.09 2.62 -10.98
C ASP A 82 14.96 1.58 -11.10
N LYS A 83 13.79 1.97 -11.59
CA LYS A 83 12.58 1.11 -11.71
C LYS A 83 12.10 0.57 -10.37
N THR A 84 12.49 1.24 -9.29
CA THR A 84 11.93 1.07 -7.96
C THR A 84 10.71 1.96 -7.83
N TYR A 85 9.79 1.53 -6.99
CA TYR A 85 8.58 2.26 -6.68
C TYR A 85 8.62 2.60 -5.19
N ARG A 86 8.08 3.75 -4.83
CA ARG A 86 7.92 4.17 -3.45
C ARG A 86 6.56 4.82 -3.24
N LEU A 87 6.11 4.86 -2.00
CA LEU A 87 4.93 5.65 -1.66
C LEU A 87 5.21 7.13 -1.95
N ASN A 88 4.23 7.86 -2.48
CA ASN A 88 4.35 9.31 -2.60
C ASN A 88 4.52 9.91 -1.19
N SER A 89 5.42 10.89 -1.04
CA SER A 89 5.69 11.56 0.23
C SER A 89 4.46 12.22 0.85
N GLU A 90 3.56 12.79 0.02
CA GLU A 90 2.30 13.39 0.50
C GLU A 90 1.38 12.31 1.10
N VAL A 91 1.27 11.19 0.40
CA VAL A 91 0.48 10.03 0.83
C VAL A 91 1.10 9.38 2.07
N LEU A 92 2.42 9.37 2.17
CA LEU A 92 3.12 8.80 3.32
C LEU A 92 2.88 9.66 4.56
N ALA A 93 2.95 10.98 4.41
CA ALA A 93 2.63 11.93 5.47
C ALA A 93 1.16 11.76 5.91
N GLU A 94 0.22 11.66 4.97
CA GLU A 94 -1.19 11.44 5.29
C GLU A 94 -1.41 10.14 6.06
N VAL A 95 -0.80 9.03 5.63
CA VAL A 95 -0.96 7.73 6.32
C VAL A 95 -0.23 7.68 7.66
N ALA A 96 0.85 8.43 7.82
CA ALA A 96 1.60 8.54 9.08
C ALA A 96 0.90 9.46 10.08
N ASP A 97 0.24 10.52 9.61
CA ASP A 97 -0.43 11.53 10.44
C ASP A 97 -1.85 11.09 10.87
N GLN A 98 -2.46 10.13 10.18
CA GLN A 98 -3.79 9.63 10.53
C GLN A 98 -3.79 8.98 11.93
N PRO A 99 -4.45 9.59 12.94
CA PRO A 99 -4.67 8.93 14.21
C PRO A 99 -5.49 7.67 13.93
N GLN A 100 -5.01 6.53 14.41
CA GLN A 100 -5.76 5.28 14.37
C GLN A 100 -7.19 5.59 14.82
N PRO A 101 -8.24 5.35 14.00
CA PRO A 101 -9.57 5.66 14.44
C PRO A 101 -9.81 4.79 15.65
N GLU A 102 -9.86 5.44 16.82
CA GLU A 102 -10.18 4.81 18.08
C GLU A 102 -11.35 3.90 17.83
N ARG A 103 -11.17 2.64 18.25
CA ARG A 103 -12.23 1.65 18.36
C ARG A 103 -13.51 2.40 18.68
N ARG A 104 -14.44 2.44 17.71
CA ARG A 104 -15.79 2.91 17.95
C ARG A 104 -16.36 1.95 18.98
N LEU A 105 -16.13 2.26 20.25
CA LEU A 105 -16.74 1.64 21.39
C LEU A 105 -18.21 1.99 21.19
N VAL A 106 -18.95 1.07 20.58
CA VAL A 106 -20.39 1.05 20.68
C VAL A 106 -20.71 0.69 22.14
N ALA A 107 -20.50 1.67 23.01
CA ALA A 107 -21.35 1.84 24.17
C ALA A 107 -22.66 2.45 23.65
N ASN A 108 -23.77 2.04 24.29
CA ASN A 108 -25.18 2.37 24.03
C ASN A 108 -25.88 1.30 23.16
N ALA A 109 -26.79 0.48 23.68
CA ALA A 109 -27.52 0.47 24.94
C ALA A 109 -27.98 -0.96 25.27
#